data_AF-A0A0V1LFB4-F1
#
_entry.id   AF-A0A0V1LFB4-F1
#
_cell.length_a   1.000
_cell.length_b   1.000
_cell.length_c   1.000
_cell.angle_alpha   90.00
_cell.angle_beta   90.00
_cell.angle_gamma   90.00
#
_symmetry.space_group_name_H-M   'P 1'
#
loop_
_entity.id
_entity.type
_entity.pdbx_description
1 polymer ?
#
loop_
_entity_poly.entity_id
_entity_poly.type
_entity_poly.pdbx_seq_one_letter_code
_entity_poly.pdbx_strand_id
1 'polypeptide(L)'
;MKAGTVAKVLVEKYIAYFGAPDYVHIYQGRSFKASVMMEMYRLFDIRKTRYSPYNPQGNGQAERFNQTLLYMLSNMVDGNPHQWDNMLPFVILAYYESTGVTPAIAMFSRWTRAAAPVGRADWEPAGSRKPRATLIHPENPGAHRPCARAREGPPGNAAA
;
A
#
# COMPACT_ATOMS: atom_id res chain seq x y z
N MET A 1 15.38 -12.23 18.25
CA MET A 1 14.65 -12.93 17.17
C MET A 1 15.63 -13.74 16.31
N LYS A 2 15.35 -15.02 16.06
CA LYS A 2 16.23 -15.92 15.28
C LYS A 2 16.06 -15.69 13.77
N ALA A 3 17.12 -15.90 12.99
CA ALA A 3 17.11 -15.67 11.55
C ALA A 3 16.04 -16.51 10.80
N GLY A 4 15.87 -17.78 11.18
CA GLY A 4 14.83 -18.64 10.57
C GLY A 4 13.41 -18.10 10.78
N THR A 5 13.14 -17.49 11.94
CA THR A 5 11.84 -16.83 12.20
C THR A 5 11.62 -15.64 11.28
N VAL A 6 12.65 -14.82 11.09
CA VAL A 6 12.60 -13.66 10.19
C VAL A 6 12.37 -14.10 8.74
N ALA A 7 13.13 -15.10 8.28
CA ALA A 7 12.99 -15.65 6.92
C ALA A 7 11.56 -16.17 6.70
N LYS A 8 11.03 -16.97 7.64
CA LYS A 8 9.68 -17.50 7.58
C LYS A 8 8.63 -16.40 7.44
N VAL A 9 8.70 -15.37 8.30
CA VAL A 9 7.75 -14.25 8.26
C VAL A 9 7.85 -13.48 6.93
N LEU A 10 9.06 -13.20 6.44
CA LEU A 10 9.23 -12.50 5.16
C LEU A 10 8.62 -13.30 4.00
N VAL A 11 8.84 -14.61 3.95
CA VAL A 11 8.27 -15.46 2.90
C VAL A 11 6.75 -15.53 3.03
N GLU A 12 6.24 -15.92 4.19
CA GLU A 12 4.82 -16.22 4.39
C GLU A 12 3.93 -14.99 4.43
N LYS A 13 4.43 -13.85 4.90
CA LYS A 13 3.62 -12.63 5.12
C LYS A 13 3.87 -11.54 4.10
N TYR A 14 5.02 -11.55 3.42
CA TYR A 14 5.35 -10.52 2.43
C TYR A 14 5.51 -11.10 1.03
N ILE A 15 6.51 -11.95 0.80
CA ILE A 15 6.83 -12.43 -0.56
C ILE A 15 5.65 -13.19 -1.18
N ALA A 16 4.96 -14.02 -0.40
CA ALA A 16 3.79 -14.77 -0.89
C ALA A 16 2.61 -13.87 -1.30
N TYR A 17 2.47 -12.67 -0.72
CA TYR A 17 1.34 -11.77 -0.97
C TYR A 17 1.67 -10.67 -1.98
N PHE A 18 2.88 -10.12 -1.93
CA PHE A 18 3.29 -8.94 -2.69
C PHE A 18 4.35 -9.26 -3.76
N GLY A 19 4.91 -10.47 -3.77
CA GLY A 19 6.05 -10.83 -4.59
C GLY A 19 7.39 -10.53 -3.94
N ALA A 20 8.46 -11.08 -4.52
CA ALA A 20 9.82 -10.80 -4.08
C ALA A 20 10.27 -9.43 -4.60
N PRO A 21 10.84 -8.57 -3.73
CA PRO A 21 11.39 -7.28 -4.17
C PRO A 21 12.75 -7.47 -4.86
N ASP A 22 13.06 -6.62 -5.85
CA ASP A 22 14.37 -6.63 -6.51
C ASP A 22 15.52 -6.31 -5.55
N TYR A 23 15.27 -5.38 -4.61
CA TYR A 23 16.27 -4.91 -3.65
C TYR A 23 15.69 -4.87 -2.25
N VAL A 24 16.53 -5.26 -1.28
CA VAL A 24 16.19 -5.15 0.13
C VAL A 24 17.31 -4.41 0.86
N HIS A 25 16.95 -3.28 1.47
CA HIS A 25 17.85 -2.46 2.27
C HIS A 25 17.68 -2.81 3.74
N ILE A 26 18.73 -3.34 4.39
CA ILE A 26 18.64 -3.75 5.81
C ILE A 26 19.86 -3.31 6.60
N TYR A 27 19.60 -2.96 7.86
CA TYR A 27 20.61 -2.79 8.89
C TYR A 27 21.46 -4.06 9.10
N GLN A 28 22.66 -3.85 9.65
CA GLN A 28 23.67 -4.87 9.82
C GLN A 28 23.42 -5.89 10.95
N GLY A 29 22.16 -6.09 11.36
CA GLY A 29 21.78 -7.02 12.42
C GLY A 29 22.17 -8.47 12.11
N ARG A 30 22.57 -9.22 13.14
CA ARG A 30 23.08 -10.62 13.01
C ARG A 30 22.09 -11.54 12.30
N SER A 31 20.79 -11.44 12.61
CA SER A 31 19.75 -12.27 12.01
C SER A 31 19.67 -12.09 10.49
N PHE A 32 19.88 -10.87 9.99
CA PHE A 32 19.84 -10.55 8.55
C PHE A 32 21.13 -10.90 7.79
N LYS A 33 22.18 -11.34 8.50
CA LYS A 33 23.45 -11.83 7.94
C LYS A 33 23.58 -13.35 8.03
N ALA A 34 22.64 -14.04 8.68
CA ALA A 34 22.68 -15.49 8.81
C ALA A 34 22.54 -16.19 7.45
N SER A 35 23.14 -17.38 7.32
CA SER A 35 23.14 -18.18 6.10
C SER A 35 21.73 -18.42 5.54
N VAL A 36 20.76 -18.73 6.41
CA VAL A 36 19.35 -18.92 6.03
C VAL A 36 18.75 -17.69 5.33
N MET A 37 19.11 -16.47 5.74
CA MET A 37 18.63 -15.25 5.10
C MET A 37 19.33 -15.01 3.76
N MET A 38 20.64 -15.29 3.69
CA MET A 38 21.41 -15.13 2.45
C MET A 38 20.94 -16.11 1.38
N GLU A 39 20.61 -17.35 1.78
CA GLU A 39 20.05 -18.35 0.88
C GLU A 39 18.64 -17.96 0.43
N MET A 40 17.80 -17.45 1.32
CA MET A 40 16.50 -16.90 0.95
C MET A 40 16.65 -15.78 -0.10
N TYR A 41 17.55 -14.82 0.10
CA TYR A 41 17.77 -13.76 -0.90
C TYR A 41 18.22 -14.33 -2.24
N ARG A 42 19.09 -15.35 -2.24
CA ARG A 42 19.54 -16.03 -3.46
C ARG A 42 18.39 -16.72 -4.20
N LEU A 43 17.52 -17.43 -3.47
CA LEU A 43 16.42 -18.20 -4.07
C LEU A 43 15.35 -17.30 -4.70
N PHE A 44 15.12 -16.11 -4.14
CA PHE A 44 14.14 -15.15 -4.63
C PHE A 44 14.76 -14.05 -5.52
N ASP A 45 16.04 -14.19 -5.91
CA ASP A 45 16.82 -13.20 -6.68
C ASP A 45 16.80 -11.77 -6.09
N ILE A 46 16.79 -11.69 -4.76
CA ILE A 46 16.73 -10.42 -4.01
C ILE A 46 18.14 -9.87 -3.83
N ARG A 47 18.39 -8.66 -4.32
CA ARG A 47 19.66 -7.96 -4.13
C ARG A 47 19.68 -7.22 -2.80
N LYS A 48 20.52 -7.72 -1.88
CA LYS A 48 20.70 -7.06 -0.59
C LYS A 48 21.59 -5.83 -0.71
N THR A 49 21.06 -4.66 -0.38
CA THR A 49 21.85 -3.46 -0.12
C THR A 49 22.07 -3.31 1.39
N ARG A 50 23.22 -2.76 1.78
CA ARG A 50 23.62 -2.62 3.19
C ARG A 50 23.75 -1.16 3.54
N TYR A 51 23.41 -0.85 4.79
CA TYR A 51 23.82 0.38 5.40
C TYR A 51 25.35 0.41 5.59
N SER A 52 25.97 1.53 5.23
CA SER A 52 27.33 1.82 5.71
C SER A 52 27.25 2.02 7.22
N PRO A 53 28.05 1.30 8.03
CA PRO A 53 28.19 1.70 9.43
C PRO A 53 28.62 3.17 9.41
N TYR A 54 27.90 4.04 10.12
CA TYR A 54 28.13 5.50 10.20
C TYR A 54 27.50 6.43 9.14
N ASN A 55 26.50 6.02 8.34
CA ASN A 55 25.77 6.98 7.49
C ASN A 55 24.26 7.12 7.82
N PRO A 56 23.88 7.72 8.98
CA PRO A 56 22.50 7.89 9.51
C PRO A 56 21.43 8.33 8.48
N GLN A 57 21.81 8.93 7.36
CA GLN A 57 20.88 9.44 6.37
C GLN A 57 20.31 8.36 5.42
N GLY A 58 21.02 7.24 5.22
CA GLY A 58 20.64 6.24 4.21
C GLY A 58 19.32 5.51 4.49
N ASN A 59 18.83 5.54 5.74
CA ASN A 59 17.55 4.93 6.13
C ASN A 59 16.60 5.91 6.82
N GLY A 60 16.80 7.21 6.57
CA GLY A 60 16.02 8.26 7.24
C GLY A 60 14.51 8.12 7.04
N GLN A 61 14.04 7.51 5.94
CA GLN A 61 12.62 7.26 5.71
C GLN A 61 12.04 6.25 6.69
N ALA A 62 12.68 5.08 6.85
CA ALA A 62 12.20 4.09 7.81
C ALA A 62 12.39 4.54 9.26
N GLU A 63 13.44 5.32 9.55
CA GLU A 63 13.66 5.89 10.88
C GLU A 63 12.57 6.91 11.25
N ARG A 64 12.27 7.86 10.34
CA ARG A 64 11.17 8.83 10.54
C ARG A 64 9.82 8.12 10.66
N PHE A 65 9.56 7.15 9.78
CA PHE A 65 8.34 6.34 9.86
C PHE A 65 8.21 5.65 11.22
N ASN A 66 9.26 4.97 11.69
CA ASN A 66 9.25 4.29 12.98
C ASN A 66 9.06 5.28 14.14
N GLN A 67 9.70 6.45 14.09
CA GLN A 67 9.51 7.50 15.11
C GLN A 67 8.07 8.00 15.15
N THR A 68 7.46 8.30 14.00
CA THR A 68 6.06 8.72 13.92
C THR A 68 5.12 7.63 14.40
N LEU A 69 5.35 6.38 13.99
CA LEU A 69 4.54 5.24 14.37
C LEU A 69 4.59 4.99 15.88
N LEU A 70 5.78 5.04 16.47
CA LEU A 70 5.96 4.90 17.92
C LEU A 70 5.26 6.02 18.68
N TYR A 71 5.34 7.27 18.21
CA TYR A 71 4.66 8.41 18.81
C TYR A 71 3.12 8.23 18.79
N MET A 72 2.56 7.88 17.63
CA MET A 72 1.13 7.62 17.50
C MET A 72 0.69 6.44 18.37
N LEU A 73 1.50 5.36 18.41
CA LEU A 73 1.23 4.20 19.23
C LEU A 73 1.24 4.53 20.72
N SER A 74 2.23 5.29 21.21
CA SER A 74 2.30 5.70 22.62
C SER A 74 1.08 6.52 23.06
N ASN A 75 0.52 7.34 22.18
CA ASN A 75 -0.71 8.08 22.47
C ASN A 75 -1.93 7.17 22.51
N MET A 76 -1.97 6.11 21.69
CA MET A 76 -3.11 5.19 21.59
C MET A 76 -3.15 4.15 22.72
N VAL A 77 -1.99 3.79 23.29
CA VAL A 77 -1.90 2.82 24.38
C VAL A 77 -1.80 3.47 25.76
N ASP A 78 -2.02 4.79 25.86
CA ASP A 78 -1.93 5.52 27.12
C ASP A 78 -2.91 4.92 28.14
N GLY A 79 -2.37 4.44 29.26
CA GLY A 79 -3.10 3.70 30.29
C GLY A 79 -3.13 2.16 30.16
N ASN A 80 -2.76 1.56 29.01
CA ASN A 80 -2.59 0.10 28.89
C ASN A 80 -1.56 -0.32 27.82
N PRO A 81 -0.25 -0.26 28.13
CA PRO A 81 0.82 -0.60 27.19
C PRO A 81 0.78 -2.03 26.66
N HIS A 82 0.12 -2.97 27.35
CA HIS A 82 0.08 -4.38 26.96
C HIS A 82 -0.73 -4.65 25.69
N GLN A 83 -1.54 -3.69 25.22
CA GLN A 83 -2.38 -3.84 24.03
C GLN A 83 -1.75 -3.27 22.75
N TRP A 84 -0.47 -2.89 22.79
CA TRP A 84 0.20 -2.24 21.66
C TRP A 84 0.15 -3.04 20.36
N ASP A 85 0.20 -4.36 20.46
CA ASP A 85 0.15 -5.29 19.33
C ASP A 85 -1.23 -5.29 18.66
N ASN A 86 -2.29 -5.22 19.46
CA ASN A 86 -3.67 -5.10 18.97
C ASN A 86 -3.94 -3.72 18.36
N MET A 87 -3.28 -2.67 18.88
CA MET A 87 -3.43 -1.29 18.39
C MET A 87 -2.61 -1.01 17.12
N LEU A 88 -1.55 -1.76 16.87
CA LEU A 88 -0.62 -1.53 15.76
C LEU A 88 -1.30 -1.43 14.38
N PRO A 89 -2.25 -2.30 13.98
CA PRO A 89 -2.93 -2.19 12.69
C PRO A 89 -3.71 -0.88 12.53
N PHE A 90 -4.36 -0.40 13.60
CA PHE A 90 -5.14 0.84 13.59
C PHE A 90 -4.23 2.07 13.47
N VAL A 91 -3.10 2.06 14.18
CA VAL A 91 -2.10 3.13 14.09
C VAL A 91 -1.49 3.21 12.69
N ILE A 92 -1.18 2.06 12.08
CA ILE A 92 -0.69 2.00 10.70
C ILE A 92 -1.73 2.58 9.73
N LEU A 93 -3.01 2.21 9.88
CA LEU A 93 -4.08 2.75 9.04
C LEU A 93 -4.18 4.28 9.17
N ALA A 94 -4.23 4.80 10.40
CA ALA A 94 -4.31 6.23 10.67
C ALA A 94 -3.10 7.01 10.10
N TYR A 95 -1.90 6.44 10.20
CA TYR A 95 -0.71 7.04 9.59
C TYR A 95 -0.88 7.24 8.08
N TYR A 96 -1.29 6.20 7.34
CA TYR A 96 -1.44 6.31 5.90
C TYR A 96 -2.64 7.16 5.47
N GLU A 97 -3.69 7.23 6.28
CA GLU A 97 -4.77 8.19 6.05
C GLU A 97 -4.29 9.64 6.20
N SER A 98 -3.41 9.91 7.17
CA SER A 98 -2.82 11.25 7.35
C SER A 98 -1.99 11.74 6.17
N THR A 99 -1.43 10.82 5.36
CA THR A 99 -0.67 11.17 4.15
C THR A 99 -1.57 11.43 2.94
N GLY A 100 -2.88 11.19 3.06
CA GLY A 100 -3.85 11.30 1.97
C GLY A 100 -3.79 10.15 0.96
N VAL A 101 -2.94 9.13 1.20
CA VAL A 101 -2.79 7.97 0.33
C VAL A 101 -2.81 6.70 1.18
N THR A 102 -3.90 5.95 1.10
CA THR A 102 -4.02 4.67 1.81
C THR A 102 -3.10 3.61 1.19
N PRO A 103 -2.68 2.57 1.93
CA PRO A 103 -1.84 1.51 1.39
C PRO A 103 -2.51 0.77 0.24
N ALA A 104 -3.85 0.68 0.25
CA ALA A 104 -4.61 0.06 -0.82
C ALA A 104 -4.46 0.85 -2.14
N ILE A 105 -4.42 2.19 -2.06
CA ILE A 105 -4.16 3.05 -3.20
C ILE A 105 -2.70 2.93 -3.62
N ALA A 106 -1.76 3.09 -2.68
CA ALA A 106 -0.32 3.10 -2.98
C ALA A 106 0.20 1.77 -3.54
N MET A 107 -0.25 0.64 -3.00
CA MET A 107 0.30 -0.69 -3.35
C MET A 107 -0.49 -1.39 -4.44
N PHE A 108 -1.82 -1.20 -4.49
CA PHE A 108 -2.69 -1.97 -5.37
C PHE A 108 -3.48 -1.12 -6.36
N SER A 109 -3.35 0.21 -6.32
CA SER A 109 -4.19 1.12 -7.10
C SER A 109 -5.69 0.89 -6.88
N ARG A 110 -6.07 0.46 -5.66
CA ARG A 110 -7.46 0.14 -5.30
C ARG A 110 -8.00 1.16 -4.30
N TRP A 111 -9.16 1.71 -4.62
CA TRP A 111 -9.93 2.55 -3.71
C TRP A 111 -10.64 1.67 -2.68
N THR A 112 -10.25 1.76 -1.42
CA THR A 112 -11.02 1.20 -0.31
C THR A 112 -11.99 2.25 0.21
N ARG A 113 -13.21 1.83 0.58
CA ARG A 113 -14.25 2.70 1.14
C ARG A 113 -13.92 3.22 2.56
N ALA A 114 -12.72 2.92 3.07
CA ALA A 114 -12.29 3.20 4.44
C ALA A 114 -11.92 4.67 4.69
N ALA A 115 -11.67 5.46 3.64
CA ALA A 115 -11.27 6.86 3.81
C ALA A 115 -12.32 7.81 3.23
N ALA A 116 -13.28 8.23 4.05
CA ALA A 116 -13.68 9.63 3.97
C ALA A 116 -12.58 10.40 4.73
N PRO A 117 -11.87 11.34 4.09
CA PRO A 117 -10.89 12.15 4.81
C PRO A 117 -11.63 12.89 5.92
N VAL A 118 -11.17 12.78 7.17
CA VAL A 118 -11.57 13.73 8.20
C VAL A 118 -11.08 15.10 7.74
N GLY A 119 -11.99 15.91 7.17
CA GLY A 119 -11.76 17.31 6.85
C GLY A 119 -11.53 17.72 5.39
N ARG A 120 -11.80 16.87 4.38
CA ARG A 120 -11.89 17.34 2.97
C ARG A 120 -13.06 16.67 2.26
N ALA A 121 -14.16 17.40 2.11
CA ALA A 121 -15.39 16.95 1.46
C ALA A 121 -15.35 17.03 -0.08
N ASP A 122 -14.21 17.44 -0.65
CA ASP A 122 -14.17 18.06 -1.97
C ASP A 122 -12.91 17.70 -2.79
N TRP A 123 -12.18 16.67 -2.37
CA TRP A 123 -11.13 16.07 -3.20
C TRP A 123 -11.76 15.18 -4.30
N GLU A 124 -11.88 15.71 -5.51
CA GLU A 124 -12.01 14.90 -6.74
C GLU A 124 -10.65 14.89 -7.47
N PRO A 125 -10.07 13.71 -7.80
CA PRO A 125 -8.88 13.65 -8.64
C PRO A 125 -9.23 14.17 -10.03
N ALA A 126 -8.46 15.16 -10.51
CA ALA A 126 -8.52 15.68 -11.86
C ALA A 126 -8.39 14.51 -12.86
N GLY A 127 -9.50 14.14 -13.50
CA GLY A 127 -9.55 13.11 -14.54
C GLY A 127 -10.36 11.85 -14.22
N SER A 128 -10.96 11.70 -13.03
CA SER A 128 -11.84 10.55 -12.78
C SER A 128 -13.22 10.75 -13.40
N ARG A 129 -13.42 10.27 -14.64
CA ARG A 129 -14.77 9.94 -15.10
C ARG A 129 -15.31 8.90 -14.13
N LYS A 130 -16.27 9.26 -13.29
CA LYS A 130 -17.03 8.29 -12.49
C LYS A 130 -17.55 7.24 -13.46
N PRO A 131 -17.21 5.94 -13.31
CA PRO A 131 -17.95 4.92 -14.02
C PRO A 131 -19.39 5.07 -13.53
N ARG A 132 -20.30 5.46 -14.44
CA ARG A 132 -21.72 5.58 -14.14
C ARG A 132 -22.17 4.18 -13.72
N ALA A 133 -22.29 3.95 -12.42
CA ALA A 133 -22.86 2.74 -11.89
C ALA A 133 -24.29 2.67 -12.42
N THR A 134 -24.52 1.82 -13.40
CA THR A 134 -25.87 1.40 -13.76
C THR A 134 -26.38 0.64 -12.55
N LEU A 135 -27.19 1.30 -11.73
CA LEU A 135 -27.99 0.63 -10.70
C LEU A 135 -28.84 -0.41 -11.42
N ILE A 136 -28.47 -1.68 -11.33
CA ILE A 136 -29.36 -2.79 -11.64
C ILE A 136 -30.37 -2.79 -10.49
N HIS A 137 -31.53 -2.16 -10.69
CA HIS A 137 -32.67 -2.35 -9.80
C HIS A 137 -33.14 -3.81 -9.91
N PRO A 138 -33.37 -4.52 -8.79
CA PRO A 138 -33.70 -5.94 -8.79
C PRO A 138 -35.08 -6.30 -9.38
N GLU A 139 -35.85 -5.32 -9.87
CA GLU A 139 -37.24 -5.52 -10.28
C GLU A 139 -37.55 -5.22 -11.77
N ASN A 140 -36.54 -5.15 -12.66
CA ASN A 140 -36.83 -5.13 -14.10
C ASN A 140 -35.71 -5.78 -14.98
N PRO A 141 -35.78 -7.08 -15.27
CA PRO A 141 -34.78 -7.80 -16.07
C PRO A 141 -34.80 -7.53 -17.58
N GLY A 142 -35.70 -6.66 -18.08
CA GLY A 142 -36.01 -6.57 -19.52
C GLY A 142 -35.28 -5.49 -20.34
N ALA A 143 -34.49 -4.60 -19.74
CA ALA A 143 -33.91 -3.47 -20.45
C ALA A 143 -32.50 -3.74 -20.99
N HIS A 144 -32.35 -4.77 -21.84
CA HIS A 144 -31.16 -4.96 -22.66
C HIS A 144 -31.28 -4.12 -23.94
N ARG A 145 -30.47 -3.06 -24.08
CA ARG A 145 -30.05 -2.56 -25.40
C ARG A 145 -28.55 -2.77 -25.56
N PRO A 146 -28.08 -3.48 -26.61
CA PRO A 146 -26.66 -3.62 -26.85
C PRO A 146 -26.04 -2.30 -27.29
N CYS A 147 -24.83 -2.04 -26.80
CA CYS A 147 -23.95 -0.96 -27.26
C CYS A 147 -23.74 -1.02 -28.78
N ALA A 148 -24.15 0.04 -29.50
CA ALA A 148 -23.64 0.30 -30.84
C ALA A 148 -22.23 0.91 -30.72
N ARG A 149 -21.24 0.25 -31.31
CA ARG A 149 -19.84 0.67 -31.40
C ARG A 149 -19.68 1.68 -32.55
N ALA A 150 -18.94 2.75 -32.24
CA ALA A 150 -18.30 3.77 -33.09
C ALA A 150 -18.46 3.71 -34.62
N ARG A 151 -18.76 4.87 -35.23
CA ARG A 151 -18.04 5.37 -36.42
C ARG A 151 -17.85 6.89 -36.33
N GLU A 152 -16.59 7.30 -36.42
CA GLU A 152 -16.16 8.67 -36.68
C GLU A 152 -16.55 9.07 -38.11
N GLY A 153 -16.86 10.36 -38.30
CA GLY A 153 -16.94 11.01 -39.61
C GLY A 153 -16.74 12.52 -39.43
N PRO A 154 -15.89 13.19 -40.23
CA PRO A 154 -15.58 14.61 -40.07
C PRO A 154 -16.73 15.49 -40.60
N PRO A 155 -16.92 16.73 -40.09
CA PRO A 155 -17.84 17.66 -40.72
C PRO A 155 -17.20 18.24 -41.99
N GLY A 156 -17.67 17.80 -43.16
CA GLY A 156 -17.45 18.45 -44.44
C GLY A 156 -18.55 19.47 -44.74
N ASN A 157 -18.14 20.61 -45.28
CA ASN A 157 -18.95 21.75 -45.75
C ASN A 157 -20.13 21.39 -46.67
N ALA A 158 -21.22 22.17 -46.58
CA ALA A 158 -21.70 23.09 -47.64
C ALA A 158 -23.24 23.25 -47.67
N ALA A 159 -23.66 24.51 -47.76
CA ALA A 159 -24.79 25.05 -48.53
C ALA A 159 -26.23 24.56 -48.24
N ALA A 160 -27.02 25.47 -47.67
CA ALA A 160 -28.22 26.03 -48.30
C ALA A 160 -28.49 27.43 -47.72
#